data_AF-A0A519BPS8-F1
#
_entry.id   AF-A0A519BPS8-F1
#
_cell.length_a   1.000
_cell.length_b   1.000
_cell.length_c   1.000
_cell.angle_alpha   90.00
_cell.angle_beta   90.00
_cell.angle_gamma   90.00
#
_symmetry.space_group_name_H-M   'P 1'
#
loop_
_entity.id
_entity.type
_entity.pdbx_description
1 polymer ?
#
loop_
_entity_poly.entity_id
_entity_poly.type
_entity_poly.pdbx_seq_one_letter_code
_entity_poly.pdbx_strand_id
1 'polypeptide(L)'
;MENRNTLNKEQIIKILQKFLDAEIAGRDLYLQQSKNINDPSLIQTLKSFASTESGHIINIRDKITELGGKPHSVSEVSDIQKGLSDASHQVSAPLDMLRIDLKIEETAINDYTAATEIIDDEGVKTLIENNLAEEIHHSLYLSKKINEILEKTRNKIGAISRIEKPGGKEPSEIFKASVEVGLLRLNRSWLEMFMSGLIAGMNVTFGIIASSYVAGATEPLVGGPTSKIFGALFFPIGFMFLLIGKSELFTENFLLPVTTVLAKKTKIRRLFKLWGLTLAGNMGGIFLFALIIASSLGLLLPVFVINHIHTVAHSYMSKSPYIMVLSGVFAGWLITLMTWLLIASSGTLARIIIIWAVGFMIYLGSFSHIVVASSEILISINSSSGMSYIPWLTKFVPLTIIGNMIGGLVFVTVFQYLQILHAGGKTEMSLYSSSELDMLSKAVDRRIEDAEDTL
;
A
#
# COMPACT_ATOMS: atom_id res chain seq x y z
N MET A 1 -9.05 8.33 -39.84
CA MET A 1 -7.65 8.70 -40.08
C MET A 1 -7.47 10.11 -39.51
N GLU A 2 -7.18 10.18 -38.22
CA GLU A 2 -7.10 11.44 -37.48
C GLU A 2 -5.84 12.22 -37.85
N ASN A 3 -6.04 13.53 -38.06
CA ASN A 3 -4.99 14.53 -38.22
C ASN A 3 -4.05 14.48 -36.99
N ARG A 4 -2.89 13.84 -37.12
CA ARG A 4 -1.74 14.19 -36.28
C ARG A 4 -1.35 15.62 -36.65
N ASN A 5 -1.53 16.55 -35.72
CA ASN A 5 -1.02 17.91 -35.84
C ASN A 5 0.51 17.83 -35.80
N THR A 6 1.12 17.65 -36.96
CA THR A 6 2.57 17.62 -37.08
C THR A 6 3.12 19.01 -36.75
N LEU A 7 4.07 19.07 -35.81
CA LEU A 7 4.65 20.34 -35.40
C LEU A 7 5.37 21.00 -36.58
N ASN A 8 5.14 22.29 -36.77
CA ASN A 8 5.87 23.05 -37.77
C ASN A 8 7.31 23.32 -37.31
N LYS A 9 8.17 23.72 -38.26
CA LYS A 9 9.61 23.94 -38.02
C LYS A 9 9.89 24.92 -36.87
N GLU A 10 9.11 26.00 -36.76
CA GLU A 10 9.28 26.99 -35.68
C GLU A 10 8.93 26.42 -34.31
N GLN A 11 7.89 25.59 -34.23
CA GLN A 11 7.50 24.89 -33.00
C GLN A 11 8.56 23.89 -32.56
N ILE A 12 9.16 23.14 -33.50
CA ILE A 12 10.26 22.21 -33.23
C ILE A 12 11.48 22.97 -32.69
N ILE A 13 11.87 24.08 -33.34
CA ILE A 13 12.96 24.93 -32.87
C ILE A 13 12.68 25.44 -31.45
N LYS A 14 11.45 25.85 -31.15
CA LYS A 14 11.08 26.32 -29.80
C LYS A 14 11.23 25.23 -28.73
N ILE A 15 10.87 23.99 -29.04
CA ILE A 15 11.08 22.85 -28.13
C ILE A 15 12.57 22.59 -27.93
N LEU A 16 13.35 22.57 -29.00
CA LEU A 16 14.79 22.38 -28.92
C LEU A 16 15.50 23.49 -28.14
N GLN A 17 15.03 24.74 -28.21
CA GLN A 17 15.55 25.83 -27.36
C GLN A 17 15.27 25.58 -25.88
N LYS A 18 14.09 25.06 -25.52
CA LYS A 18 13.77 24.69 -24.14
C LYS A 18 14.70 23.59 -23.63
N PHE A 19 14.97 22.57 -24.44
CA PHE A 19 15.94 21.53 -24.10
C PHE A 19 17.34 22.10 -23.97
N LEU A 20 17.78 22.94 -24.91
CA LEU A 20 19.07 23.61 -24.85
C LEU A 20 19.26 24.38 -23.53
N ASP A 21 18.25 25.15 -23.12
CA ASP A 21 18.29 25.92 -21.88
C ASP A 21 18.36 25.00 -20.64
N ALA A 22 17.66 23.85 -20.67
CA ALA A 22 17.69 22.85 -19.61
C ALA A 22 19.08 22.20 -19.48
N GLU A 23 19.71 21.78 -20.58
CA GLU A 23 21.03 21.13 -20.53
C GLU A 23 22.14 22.08 -20.11
N ILE A 24 22.05 23.36 -20.52
CA ILE A 24 22.94 24.40 -20.02
C ILE A 24 22.83 24.52 -18.50
N ALA A 25 21.60 24.54 -17.97
CA ALA A 25 21.37 24.63 -16.53
C ALA A 25 21.85 23.37 -15.78
N GLY A 26 21.57 22.18 -16.31
CA GLY A 26 22.01 20.90 -15.75
C GLY A 26 23.53 20.78 -15.69
N ARG A 27 24.22 21.07 -16.80
CA ARG A 27 25.69 21.11 -16.87
C ARG A 27 26.29 22.00 -15.79
N ASP A 28 25.79 23.22 -15.67
CA ASP A 28 26.37 24.21 -14.77
C ASP A 28 26.08 23.87 -13.31
N LEU A 29 24.90 23.32 -13.01
CA LEU A 29 24.57 22.77 -11.71
C LEU A 29 25.57 21.66 -11.32
N TYR A 30 25.81 20.68 -12.19
CA TYR A 30 26.74 19.59 -11.92
C TYR A 30 28.18 20.07 -11.72
N LEU A 31 28.64 21.01 -12.54
CA LEU A 31 29.97 21.61 -12.36
C LEU A 31 30.07 22.38 -11.03
N GLN A 32 29.03 23.11 -10.64
CA GLN A 32 29.01 23.84 -9.38
C GLN A 32 28.99 22.89 -8.18
N GLN A 33 28.11 21.89 -8.18
CA GLN A 33 28.03 20.87 -7.13
C GLN A 33 29.36 20.13 -6.98
N SER A 34 30.02 19.78 -8.10
CA SER A 34 31.33 19.10 -8.08
C SER A 34 32.44 19.89 -7.37
N LYS A 35 32.28 21.21 -7.22
CA LYS A 35 33.22 22.08 -6.48
C LYS A 35 32.89 22.17 -4.99
N ASN A 36 31.64 21.88 -4.61
CA ASN A 36 31.10 22.12 -3.27
C ASN A 36 30.94 20.83 -2.43
N ILE A 37 31.30 19.66 -2.97
CA ILE A 37 31.26 18.38 -2.26
C ILE A 37 32.66 17.82 -2.01
N ASN A 38 32.80 16.96 -1.01
CA ASN A 38 34.09 16.37 -0.60
C ASN A 38 34.24 14.87 -0.95
N ASP A 39 33.28 14.25 -1.64
CA ASP A 39 33.36 12.83 -2.05
C ASP A 39 34.01 12.71 -3.44
N PRO A 40 35.25 12.16 -3.55
CA PRO A 40 35.97 12.09 -4.83
C PRO A 40 35.24 11.26 -5.89
N SER A 41 34.56 10.19 -5.50
CA SER A 41 33.80 9.36 -6.44
C SER A 41 32.62 10.14 -7.00
N LEU A 42 31.93 10.90 -6.16
CA LEU A 42 30.78 11.68 -6.60
C LEU A 42 31.19 12.90 -7.42
N ILE A 43 32.32 13.54 -7.09
CA ILE A 43 32.92 14.61 -7.91
C ILE A 43 33.17 14.11 -9.34
N GLN A 44 33.75 12.91 -9.47
CA GLN A 44 34.04 12.35 -10.80
C GLN A 44 32.75 12.06 -11.58
N THR A 45 31.72 11.53 -10.92
CA THR A 45 30.41 11.31 -11.55
C THR A 45 29.77 12.61 -12.03
N LEU A 46 29.69 13.63 -11.18
CA LEU A 46 29.06 14.91 -11.56
C LEU A 46 29.80 15.58 -12.73
N LYS A 47 31.13 15.48 -12.76
CA LYS A 47 31.92 15.92 -13.92
C LYS A 47 31.64 15.10 -15.18
N SER A 48 31.36 13.81 -15.03
CA SER A 48 30.94 12.96 -16.15
C SER A 48 29.58 13.39 -16.68
N PHE A 49 28.59 13.62 -15.80
CA PHE A 49 27.26 14.10 -16.22
C PHE A 49 27.36 15.46 -16.91
N ALA A 50 28.12 16.40 -16.35
CA ALA A 50 28.38 17.69 -17.01
C ALA A 50 29.04 17.53 -18.40
N SER A 51 29.87 16.50 -18.59
CA SER A 51 30.45 16.20 -19.91
C SER A 51 29.40 15.67 -20.88
N THR A 52 28.48 14.82 -20.41
CA THR A 52 27.33 14.32 -21.17
C THR A 52 26.44 15.48 -21.59
N GLU A 53 26.04 16.35 -20.65
CA GLU A 53 25.24 17.55 -20.94
C GLU A 53 25.91 18.48 -21.94
N SER A 54 27.24 18.59 -21.88
CA SER A 54 27.99 19.36 -22.88
C SER A 54 27.83 18.77 -24.29
N GLY A 55 27.77 17.45 -24.41
CA GLY A 55 27.45 16.75 -25.65
C GLY A 55 26.02 17.04 -26.13
N HIS A 56 25.03 16.92 -25.24
CA HIS A 56 23.64 17.28 -25.52
C HIS A 56 23.51 18.71 -26.05
N ILE A 57 24.13 19.68 -25.36
CA ILE A 57 24.16 21.10 -25.75
C ILE A 57 24.69 21.25 -27.18
N ILE A 58 25.82 20.64 -27.53
CA ILE A 58 26.41 20.75 -28.87
C ILE A 58 25.43 20.19 -29.90
N ASN A 59 24.94 18.97 -29.69
CA ASN A 59 24.06 18.28 -30.64
C ASN A 59 22.73 19.04 -30.87
N ILE A 60 22.15 19.60 -29.81
CA ILE A 60 20.92 20.41 -29.89
C ILE A 60 21.17 21.73 -30.63
N ARG A 61 22.28 22.42 -30.36
CA ARG A 61 22.64 23.68 -31.05
C ARG A 61 22.83 23.48 -32.54
N ASP A 62 23.53 22.40 -32.91
CA ASP A 62 23.76 22.06 -34.31
C ASP A 62 22.42 21.79 -35.00
N LYS A 63 21.53 21.02 -34.36
CA LYS A 63 20.19 20.75 -34.90
C LYS A 63 19.32 22.00 -35.04
N ILE A 64 19.33 22.90 -34.05
CA ILE A 64 18.62 24.19 -34.16
C ILE A 64 19.14 25.00 -35.36
N THR A 65 20.45 25.01 -35.58
CA THR A 65 21.10 25.73 -36.69
C THR A 65 20.75 25.10 -38.04
N GLU A 66 20.74 23.77 -38.15
CA GLU A 66 20.28 23.03 -39.34
C GLU A 66 18.81 23.35 -39.69
N LEU A 67 17.97 23.50 -38.66
CA LEU A 67 16.59 23.94 -38.81
C LEU A 67 16.46 25.45 -39.13
N GLY A 68 17.56 26.19 -39.25
CA GLY A 68 17.57 27.62 -39.58
C GLY A 68 17.23 28.54 -38.40
N GLY A 69 17.21 28.01 -37.17
CA GLY A 69 17.13 28.79 -35.94
C GLY A 69 18.48 29.35 -35.51
N LYS A 70 18.47 30.26 -34.55
CA LYS A 70 19.68 30.75 -33.86
C LYS A 70 19.66 30.21 -32.42
N PRO A 71 20.55 29.28 -32.04
CA PRO A 71 20.55 28.72 -30.69
C PRO A 71 20.84 29.80 -29.64
N HIS A 72 20.12 29.78 -28.51
CA HIS A 72 20.41 30.67 -27.39
C HIS A 72 21.87 30.55 -26.95
N SER A 73 22.52 31.68 -26.67
CA SER A 73 23.89 31.69 -26.14
C SER A 73 23.91 31.28 -24.67
N VAL A 74 25.02 30.69 -24.21
CA VAL A 74 25.21 30.32 -22.80
C VAL A 74 25.04 31.52 -21.86
N SER A 75 25.32 32.74 -22.34
CA SER A 75 25.13 34.00 -21.60
C SER A 75 23.67 34.45 -21.48
N GLU A 76 22.76 33.97 -22.34
CA GLU A 76 21.34 34.38 -22.34
C GLU A 76 20.50 33.58 -21.32
N VAL A 77 21.03 32.50 -20.75
CA VAL A 77 20.33 31.61 -19.78
C VAL A 77 20.47 32.10 -18.31
N SER A 78 20.85 33.37 -18.13
CA SER A 78 21.21 34.04 -16.87
C SER A 78 20.22 33.81 -15.70
N ASP A 79 18.91 33.82 -15.97
CA ASP A 79 17.89 33.84 -14.92
C ASP A 79 17.52 32.45 -14.37
N ILE A 80 17.63 31.40 -15.20
CA ILE A 80 17.41 30.00 -14.80
C ILE A 80 18.63 29.48 -14.02
N GLN A 81 19.84 29.80 -14.50
CA GLN A 81 21.10 29.50 -13.82
C GLN A 81 21.14 30.06 -12.39
N LYS A 82 20.67 31.30 -12.19
CA LYS A 82 20.66 31.94 -10.87
C LYS A 82 19.75 31.22 -9.88
N GLY A 83 18.52 30.89 -10.28
CA GLY A 83 17.55 30.23 -9.39
C GLY A 83 17.96 28.83 -8.93
N LEU A 84 18.56 28.04 -9.83
CA LEU A 84 19.08 26.70 -9.51
C LEU A 84 20.38 26.76 -8.69
N SER A 85 21.25 27.73 -8.97
CA SER A 85 22.49 27.98 -8.20
C SER A 85 22.18 28.39 -6.76
N ASP A 86 21.21 29.28 -6.55
CA ASP A 86 20.74 29.71 -5.22
C ASP A 86 20.10 28.55 -4.44
N ALA A 87 19.33 27.68 -5.12
CA ALA A 87 18.75 26.48 -4.52
C ALA A 87 19.83 25.45 -4.14
N SER A 88 20.85 25.26 -4.99
CA SER A 88 21.98 24.35 -4.71
C SER A 88 22.83 24.81 -3.52
N HIS A 89 23.06 26.12 -3.37
CA HIS A 89 23.83 26.68 -2.26
C HIS A 89 23.16 26.49 -0.88
N GLN A 90 21.84 26.29 -0.84
CA GLN A 90 21.08 26.08 0.41
C GLN A 90 21.05 24.62 0.86
N VAL A 91 21.54 23.68 0.04
CA VAL A 91 21.48 22.24 0.34
C VAL A 91 22.74 21.81 1.07
N SER A 92 22.65 21.63 2.38
CA SER A 92 23.81 21.29 3.23
C SER A 92 24.19 19.80 3.24
N ALA A 93 23.35 18.90 2.71
CA ALA A 93 23.54 17.45 2.79
C ALA A 93 23.66 16.79 1.40
N PRO A 94 24.68 15.91 1.17
CA PRO A 94 24.87 15.23 -0.12
C PRO A 94 23.67 14.41 -0.60
N LEU A 95 22.86 13.88 0.33
CA LEU A 95 21.66 13.11 -0.02
C LEU A 95 20.54 13.97 -0.61
N ASP A 96 20.37 15.19 -0.07
CA ASP A 96 19.33 16.11 -0.55
C ASP A 96 19.70 16.68 -1.93
N MET A 97 21.00 16.91 -2.16
CA MET A 97 21.54 17.27 -3.48
C MET A 97 21.19 16.20 -4.52
N LEU A 98 21.54 14.94 -4.25
CA LEU A 98 21.27 13.84 -5.20
C LEU A 98 19.79 13.63 -5.50
N ARG A 99 18.90 13.92 -4.54
CA ARG A 99 17.45 13.83 -4.74
C ARG A 99 16.94 14.93 -5.68
N ILE A 100 17.51 16.13 -5.56
CA ILE A 100 17.21 17.24 -6.47
C ILE A 100 17.69 16.88 -7.88
N ASP A 101 18.93 16.38 -7.99
CA ASP A 101 19.49 15.95 -9.28
C ASP A 101 18.63 14.86 -9.92
N LEU A 102 18.23 13.83 -9.16
CA LEU A 102 17.35 12.78 -9.66
C LEU A 102 16.02 13.34 -10.18
N LYS A 103 15.47 14.36 -9.52
CA LYS A 103 14.21 14.98 -9.93
C LYS A 103 14.36 15.78 -11.22
N ILE A 104 15.52 16.40 -11.43
CA ILE A 104 15.85 17.10 -12.67
C ILE A 104 15.89 16.08 -13.82
N GLU A 105 16.61 14.96 -13.67
CA GLU A 105 16.69 13.95 -14.73
C GLU A 105 15.33 13.30 -15.01
N GLU A 106 14.54 13.00 -13.97
CA GLU A 106 13.16 12.51 -14.18
C GLU A 106 12.31 13.51 -14.97
N THR A 107 12.52 14.81 -14.78
CA THR A 107 11.81 15.85 -15.51
C THR A 107 12.28 15.90 -16.98
N ALA A 108 13.59 15.80 -17.22
CA ALA A 108 14.17 15.71 -18.55
C ALA A 108 13.65 14.47 -19.31
N ILE A 109 13.64 13.29 -18.67
CA ILE A 109 13.08 12.04 -19.24
C ILE A 109 11.64 12.24 -19.70
N ASN A 110 10.80 12.86 -18.87
CA ASN A 110 9.40 13.11 -19.22
C ASN A 110 9.27 14.08 -20.39
N ASP A 111 10.02 15.18 -20.38
CA ASP A 111 9.96 16.19 -21.45
C ASP A 111 10.47 15.61 -22.78
N TYR A 112 11.58 14.85 -22.77
CA TYR A 112 12.11 14.17 -23.96
C TYR A 112 11.15 13.08 -24.48
N THR A 113 10.54 12.28 -23.60
CA THR A 113 9.54 11.27 -23.98
C THR A 113 8.33 11.93 -24.64
N ALA A 114 7.80 13.01 -24.06
CA ALA A 114 6.69 13.74 -24.67
C ALA A 114 7.06 14.31 -26.05
N ALA A 115 8.31 14.72 -26.24
CA ALA A 115 8.78 15.26 -27.51
C ALA A 115 8.90 14.19 -28.62
N THR A 116 9.28 12.94 -28.30
CA THR A 116 9.34 11.83 -29.29
C THR A 116 7.96 11.42 -29.84
N GLU A 117 6.89 11.71 -29.09
CA GLU A 117 5.51 11.42 -29.50
C GLU A 117 4.93 12.46 -30.46
N ILE A 118 5.39 13.72 -30.36
CA ILE A 118 4.81 14.86 -31.09
C ILE A 118 5.70 15.38 -32.24
N ILE A 119 6.99 15.01 -32.26
CA ILE A 119 7.92 15.39 -33.33
C ILE A 119 8.06 14.25 -34.33
N ASP A 120 7.63 14.49 -35.57
CA ASP A 120 7.73 13.53 -36.68
C ASP A 120 9.02 13.70 -37.51
N ASP A 121 9.82 14.74 -37.28
CA ASP A 121 11.12 14.91 -37.95
C ASP A 121 12.11 13.84 -37.45
N GLU A 122 12.47 12.91 -38.33
CA GLU A 122 13.30 11.73 -38.00
C GLU A 122 14.69 12.11 -37.45
N GLY A 123 15.28 13.19 -37.97
CA GLY A 123 16.59 13.67 -37.53
C GLY A 123 16.55 14.30 -36.13
N VAL A 124 15.46 15.00 -35.82
CA VAL A 124 15.22 15.56 -34.47
C VAL A 124 14.82 14.46 -33.49
N LYS A 125 14.00 13.50 -33.93
CA LYS A 125 13.58 12.38 -33.10
C LYS A 125 14.75 11.51 -32.67
N THR A 126 15.66 11.18 -33.60
CA THR A 126 16.88 10.43 -33.29
C THR A 126 17.76 11.15 -32.26
N LEU A 127 17.89 12.48 -32.39
CA LEU A 127 18.62 13.30 -31.41
C LEU A 127 17.99 13.21 -30.00
N ILE A 128 16.67 13.39 -29.93
CA ILE A 128 15.90 13.36 -28.68
C ILE A 128 15.97 11.97 -28.04
N GLU A 129 15.86 10.89 -28.82
CA GLU A 129 15.96 9.51 -28.33
C GLU A 129 17.36 9.18 -27.77
N ASN A 130 18.42 9.71 -28.39
CA ASN A 130 19.78 9.55 -27.87
C ASN A 130 19.96 10.26 -26.52
N ASN A 131 19.55 11.53 -26.42
CA ASN A 131 19.62 12.27 -25.16
C ASN A 131 18.76 11.61 -24.08
N LEU A 132 17.54 11.18 -24.42
CA LEU A 132 16.65 10.44 -23.51
C LEU A 132 17.31 9.19 -22.91
N ALA A 133 18.08 8.44 -23.70
CA ALA A 133 18.79 7.27 -23.22
C ALA A 133 19.87 7.64 -22.19
N GLU A 134 20.56 8.77 -22.38
CA GLU A 134 21.57 9.30 -21.47
C GLU A 134 20.92 9.80 -20.17
N GLU A 135 19.77 10.49 -20.25
CA GLU A 135 18.98 10.92 -19.08
C GLU A 135 18.49 9.74 -18.21
N ILE A 136 18.01 8.67 -18.85
CA ILE A 136 17.62 7.44 -18.16
C ILE A 136 18.83 6.86 -17.40
N HIS A 137 20.01 6.88 -18.01
CA HIS A 137 21.22 6.39 -17.38
C HIS A 137 21.64 7.25 -16.18
N HIS A 138 21.55 8.59 -16.27
CA HIS A 138 21.80 9.49 -15.13
C HIS A 138 20.84 9.21 -13.97
N SER A 139 19.53 9.14 -14.24
CA SER A 139 18.49 8.86 -13.26
C SER A 139 18.71 7.51 -12.53
N LEU A 140 19.02 6.44 -13.28
CA LEU A 140 19.32 5.13 -12.69
C LEU A 140 20.55 5.16 -11.78
N TYR A 141 21.61 5.86 -12.20
CA TYR A 141 22.81 6.00 -11.38
C TYR A 141 22.52 6.77 -10.08
N LEU A 142 21.83 7.91 -10.17
CA LEU A 142 21.47 8.73 -9.02
C LEU A 142 20.59 7.97 -8.03
N SER A 143 19.56 7.27 -8.52
CA SER A 143 18.71 6.40 -7.72
C SER A 143 19.50 5.31 -7.00
N LYS A 144 20.42 4.63 -7.69
CA LYS A 144 21.32 3.65 -7.09
C LYS A 144 22.19 4.28 -6.00
N LYS A 145 22.78 5.45 -6.26
CA LYS A 145 23.67 6.14 -5.32
C LYS A 145 22.94 6.60 -4.05
N ILE A 146 21.73 7.13 -4.20
CA ILE A 146 20.83 7.48 -3.09
C ILE A 146 20.60 6.25 -2.21
N ASN A 147 20.27 5.11 -2.82
CA ASN A 147 20.05 3.86 -2.09
C ASN A 147 21.31 3.37 -1.36
N GLU A 148 22.49 3.45 -1.99
CA GLU A 148 23.77 3.11 -1.34
C GLU A 148 24.06 4.01 -0.12
N ILE A 149 23.79 5.31 -0.22
CA ILE A 149 24.00 6.26 0.89
C ILE A 149 23.01 6.00 2.02
N LEU A 150 21.75 5.71 1.69
CA LEU A 150 20.73 5.34 2.67
C LEU A 150 21.08 4.02 3.37
N GLU A 151 21.58 3.04 2.63
CA GLU A 151 22.02 1.75 3.19
C GLU A 151 23.26 1.91 4.07
N LYS A 152 24.27 2.68 3.64
CA LYS A 152 25.45 2.99 4.46
C LYS A 152 25.05 3.74 5.73
N THR A 153 24.15 4.70 5.63
CA THR A 153 23.61 5.45 6.78
C THR A 153 22.87 4.51 7.72
N ARG A 154 22.01 3.63 7.19
CA ARG A 154 21.31 2.58 7.95
C ARG A 154 22.29 1.64 8.66
N ASN A 155 23.35 1.19 7.98
CA ASN A 155 24.36 0.29 8.55
C ASN A 155 25.21 0.98 9.62
N LYS A 156 25.54 2.27 9.43
CA LYS A 156 26.30 3.06 10.42
C LYS A 156 25.47 3.37 11.66
N ILE A 157 24.18 3.63 11.50
CA ILE A 157 23.22 3.77 12.61
C ILE A 157 23.00 2.43 13.32
N GLY A 158 22.90 1.33 12.57
CA GLY A 158 22.79 -0.04 13.11
C GLY A 158 24.00 -0.48 13.92
N ALA A 159 25.21 -0.01 13.59
CA ALA A 159 26.41 -0.29 14.36
C ALA A 159 26.51 0.49 15.69
N ILE A 160 25.80 1.63 15.82
CA ILE A 160 25.77 2.45 17.04
C ILE A 160 24.71 1.94 18.03
N SER A 161 23.64 1.29 17.55
CA SER A 161 22.62 0.68 18.39
C SER A 161 22.87 -0.82 18.57
N ARG A 162 23.67 -1.22 19.58
CA ARG A 162 23.61 -2.59 20.15
C ARG A 162 22.31 -2.81 20.93
N ILE A 163 21.19 -2.71 20.21
CA ILE A 163 19.94 -3.43 20.44
C ILE A 163 19.41 -3.57 19.01
N GLU A 164 19.49 -4.79 18.45
CA GLU A 164 18.76 -5.09 17.22
C GLU A 164 17.30 -4.72 17.44
N LYS A 165 16.82 -3.64 16.80
CA LYS A 165 15.39 -3.48 16.60
C LYS A 165 15.00 -4.59 15.62
N PRO A 166 14.15 -5.55 16.01
CA PRO A 166 13.75 -6.62 15.11
C PRO A 166 13.09 -5.98 13.89
N GLY A 167 13.53 -6.42 12.70
CA GLY A 167 13.21 -5.83 11.39
C GLY A 167 11.81 -5.23 11.30
N GLY A 168 11.75 -3.91 11.34
CA GLY A 168 10.52 -3.15 11.25
C GLY A 168 10.74 -1.84 10.52
N LYS A 169 9.81 -1.48 9.64
CA LYS A 169 9.75 -0.14 9.02
C LYS A 169 9.66 0.94 10.11
N GLU A 170 10.28 2.10 9.89
CA GLU A 170 10.11 3.23 10.81
C GLU A 170 8.63 3.71 10.81
N PRO A 171 8.11 4.34 11.90
CA PRO A 171 6.70 4.69 11.99
C PRO A 171 6.16 5.54 10.82
N SER A 172 6.98 6.43 10.26
CA SER A 172 6.63 7.23 9.07
C SER A 172 6.54 6.38 7.80
N GLU A 173 7.42 5.38 7.64
CA GLU A 173 7.37 4.42 6.53
C GLU A 173 6.15 3.49 6.64
N ILE A 174 5.81 3.06 7.86
CA ILE A 174 4.58 2.28 8.11
C ILE A 174 3.34 3.11 7.76
N PHE A 175 3.32 4.39 8.14
CA PHE A 175 2.21 5.29 7.81
C PHE A 175 2.06 5.47 6.30
N LYS A 176 3.15 5.76 5.57
CA LYS A 176 3.14 5.88 4.10
C LYS A 176 2.60 4.61 3.42
N ALA A 177 3.16 3.46 3.79
CA ALA A 177 2.72 2.17 3.27
C ALA A 177 1.24 1.91 3.60
N SER A 178 0.77 2.35 4.77
CA SER A 178 -0.64 2.22 5.15
C SER A 178 -1.55 3.08 4.27
N VAL A 179 -1.15 4.32 3.98
CA VAL A 179 -1.92 5.22 3.11
C VAL A 179 -1.99 4.69 1.68
N GLU A 180 -0.87 4.22 1.13
CA GLU A 180 -0.77 3.66 -0.21
C GLU A 180 -1.65 2.41 -0.38
N VAL A 181 -1.51 1.43 0.51
CA VAL A 181 -2.33 0.21 0.47
C VAL A 181 -3.81 0.55 0.69
N GLY A 182 -4.12 1.48 1.59
CA GLY A 182 -5.49 1.93 1.82
C GLY A 182 -6.12 2.60 0.59
N LEU A 183 -5.37 3.40 -0.17
CA LEU A 183 -5.85 3.98 -1.44
C LEU A 183 -6.17 2.90 -2.47
N LEU A 184 -5.27 1.94 -2.68
CA LEU A 184 -5.49 0.82 -3.59
C LEU A 184 -6.78 0.07 -3.21
N ARG A 185 -6.97 -0.25 -1.92
CA ARG A 185 -8.16 -0.96 -1.45
C ARG A 185 -9.45 -0.19 -1.68
N LEU A 186 -9.44 1.13 -1.46
CA LEU A 186 -10.60 2.02 -1.56
C LEU A 186 -11.01 2.34 -3.01
N ASN A 187 -10.10 2.19 -3.97
CA ASN A 187 -10.33 2.51 -5.38
C ASN A 187 -10.80 1.32 -6.22
N ARG A 188 -10.83 0.10 -5.67
CA ARG A 188 -11.30 -1.09 -6.39
C ARG A 188 -12.76 -1.00 -6.84
N SER A 189 -13.07 -1.79 -7.86
CA SER A 189 -14.44 -1.97 -8.34
C SER A 189 -15.34 -2.58 -7.25
N TRP A 190 -16.65 -2.36 -7.36
CA TRP A 190 -17.58 -2.91 -6.38
C TRP A 190 -17.56 -4.45 -6.40
N LEU A 191 -17.39 -5.05 -7.58
CA LEU A 191 -17.36 -6.50 -7.78
C LEU A 191 -16.11 -7.10 -7.13
N GLU A 192 -14.95 -6.46 -7.32
CA GLU A 192 -13.70 -6.92 -6.69
C GLU A 192 -13.78 -6.86 -5.16
N MET A 193 -14.34 -5.77 -4.59
CA MET A 193 -14.55 -5.65 -3.15
C MET A 193 -15.50 -6.73 -2.60
N PHE A 194 -16.63 -6.96 -3.28
CA PHE A 194 -17.62 -7.95 -2.87
C PHE A 194 -17.09 -9.38 -3.00
N MET A 195 -16.47 -9.73 -4.13
CA MET A 195 -15.92 -11.07 -4.37
C MET A 195 -14.73 -11.36 -3.45
N SER A 196 -13.86 -10.39 -3.21
CA SER A 196 -12.79 -10.51 -2.21
C SER A 196 -13.38 -10.79 -0.82
N GLY A 197 -14.45 -10.08 -0.45
CA GLY A 197 -15.19 -10.35 0.78
C GLY A 197 -15.81 -11.75 0.82
N LEU A 198 -16.45 -12.18 -0.26
CA LEU A 198 -17.07 -13.50 -0.37
C LEU A 198 -16.05 -14.62 -0.18
N ILE A 199 -14.93 -14.55 -0.91
CA ILE A 199 -13.83 -15.50 -0.80
C ILE A 199 -13.25 -15.50 0.62
N ALA A 200 -13.07 -14.33 1.24
CA ALA A 200 -12.57 -14.25 2.61
C ALA A 200 -13.51 -14.91 3.63
N GLY A 201 -14.83 -14.74 3.48
CA GLY A 201 -15.84 -15.40 4.31
C GLY A 201 -15.79 -16.93 4.18
N MET A 202 -15.62 -17.45 2.97
CA MET A 202 -15.43 -18.89 2.76
C MET A 202 -14.11 -19.39 3.36
N ASN A 203 -13.02 -18.66 3.12
CA ASN A 203 -11.68 -19.04 3.57
C ASN A 203 -11.55 -19.10 5.10
N VAL A 204 -12.10 -18.10 5.81
CA VAL A 204 -12.06 -18.10 7.27
C VAL A 204 -12.86 -19.26 7.87
N THR A 205 -13.89 -19.72 7.17
CA THR A 205 -14.72 -20.86 7.59
C THR A 205 -13.95 -22.18 7.57
N PHE A 206 -12.95 -22.36 6.69
CA PHE A 206 -12.05 -23.52 6.78
C PHE A 206 -11.28 -23.57 8.10
N GLY A 207 -10.92 -22.41 8.67
CA GLY A 207 -10.32 -22.32 10.00
C GLY A 207 -11.26 -22.84 11.09
N ILE A 208 -12.56 -22.52 11.00
CA ILE A 208 -13.60 -23.04 11.90
C ILE A 208 -13.74 -24.55 11.80
N ILE A 209 -13.74 -25.10 10.58
CA ILE A 209 -13.80 -26.56 10.40
C ILE A 209 -12.57 -27.22 11.00
N ALA A 210 -11.37 -26.71 10.73
CA ALA A 210 -10.13 -27.27 11.27
C ALA A 210 -10.09 -27.22 12.81
N SER A 211 -10.44 -26.09 13.40
CA SER A 211 -10.47 -25.93 14.87
C SER A 211 -11.53 -26.83 15.51
N SER A 212 -12.70 -26.94 14.90
CA SER A 212 -13.82 -27.75 15.42
C SER A 212 -13.54 -29.24 15.28
N TYR A 213 -12.81 -29.65 14.25
CA TYR A 213 -12.37 -31.03 14.09
C TYR A 213 -11.45 -31.44 15.25
N VAL A 214 -10.43 -30.62 15.52
CA VAL A 214 -9.46 -30.91 16.58
C VAL A 214 -10.11 -30.82 17.96
N ALA A 215 -10.89 -29.77 18.24
CA ALA A 215 -11.54 -29.61 19.53
C ALA A 215 -12.59 -30.71 19.78
N GLY A 216 -13.48 -30.98 18.81
CA GLY A 216 -14.52 -32.00 18.96
C GLY A 216 -13.95 -33.42 19.07
N ALA A 217 -12.86 -33.74 18.36
CA ALA A 217 -12.21 -35.05 18.45
C ALA A 217 -11.48 -35.26 19.79
N THR A 218 -10.96 -34.18 20.39
CA THR A 218 -10.16 -34.26 21.62
C THR A 218 -10.98 -34.05 22.88
N GLU A 219 -12.15 -33.42 22.81
CA GLU A 219 -13.02 -33.14 23.96
C GLU A 219 -13.31 -34.36 24.85
N PRO A 220 -13.65 -35.56 24.32
CA PRO A 220 -13.89 -36.74 25.15
C PRO A 220 -12.65 -37.25 25.89
N LEU A 221 -11.44 -36.87 25.43
CA LEU A 221 -10.17 -37.36 25.96
C LEU A 221 -9.58 -36.42 27.01
N VAL A 222 -9.72 -35.10 26.82
CA VAL A 222 -9.03 -34.08 27.64
C VAL A 222 -9.96 -33.06 28.28
N GLY A 223 -11.27 -33.13 28.01
CA GLY A 223 -12.27 -32.20 28.50
C GLY A 223 -12.34 -30.88 27.73
N GLY A 224 -13.46 -30.16 27.88
CA GLY A 224 -13.79 -28.97 27.11
C GLY A 224 -12.77 -27.82 27.11
N PRO A 225 -12.20 -27.40 28.27
CA PRO A 225 -11.22 -26.32 28.29
C PRO A 225 -9.93 -26.66 27.51
N THR A 226 -9.42 -27.87 27.67
CA THR A 226 -8.19 -28.33 27.02
C THR A 226 -8.40 -28.56 25.52
N SER A 227 -9.53 -29.16 25.13
CA SER A 227 -9.85 -29.38 23.72
C SER A 227 -10.02 -28.06 22.96
N LYS A 228 -10.58 -27.03 23.61
CA LYS A 228 -10.65 -25.68 23.04
C LYS A 228 -9.27 -25.09 22.75
N ILE A 229 -8.29 -25.29 23.63
CA ILE A 229 -6.90 -24.86 23.39
C ILE A 229 -6.35 -25.56 22.14
N PHE A 230 -6.57 -26.88 22.02
CA PHE A 230 -6.12 -27.64 20.85
C PHE A 230 -6.80 -27.15 19.57
N GLY A 231 -8.11 -26.92 19.58
CA GLY A 231 -8.81 -26.33 18.43
C GLY A 231 -8.28 -24.95 18.05
N ALA A 232 -7.99 -24.09 19.04
CA ALA A 232 -7.45 -22.75 18.80
C ALA A 232 -6.12 -22.76 18.04
N LEU A 233 -5.28 -23.78 18.20
CA LEU A 233 -4.00 -23.91 17.47
C LEU A 233 -4.19 -24.04 15.95
N PHE A 234 -5.35 -24.54 15.50
CA PHE A 234 -5.65 -24.84 14.09
C PHE A 234 -6.57 -23.81 13.43
N PHE A 235 -7.28 -23.00 14.21
CA PHE A 235 -8.11 -21.92 13.69
C PHE A 235 -7.36 -20.95 12.74
N PRO A 236 -6.08 -20.58 12.97
CA PRO A 236 -5.37 -19.66 12.10
C PRO A 236 -5.22 -20.09 10.64
N ILE A 237 -5.42 -21.37 10.31
CA ILE A 237 -5.37 -21.86 8.92
C ILE A 237 -6.31 -21.05 8.02
N GLY A 238 -7.53 -20.75 8.50
CA GLY A 238 -8.48 -19.94 7.72
C GLY A 238 -7.99 -18.51 7.47
N PHE A 239 -7.31 -17.91 8.46
CA PHE A 239 -6.67 -16.60 8.31
C PHE A 239 -5.44 -16.62 7.41
N MET A 240 -4.70 -17.72 7.36
CA MET A 240 -3.59 -17.87 6.40
C MET A 240 -4.12 -17.91 4.97
N PHE A 241 -5.19 -18.66 4.70
CA PHE A 241 -5.80 -18.73 3.38
C PHE A 241 -6.28 -17.36 2.90
N LEU A 242 -6.95 -16.59 3.75
CA LEU A 242 -7.46 -15.29 3.34
C LEU A 242 -6.33 -14.28 3.09
N LEU A 243 -5.28 -14.26 3.92
CA LEU A 243 -4.18 -13.30 3.77
C LEU A 243 -3.22 -13.65 2.63
N ILE A 244 -2.91 -14.94 2.44
CA ILE A 244 -2.09 -15.39 1.30
C ILE A 244 -2.89 -15.26 0.00
N GLY A 245 -4.19 -15.58 0.03
CA GLY A 245 -5.12 -15.44 -1.09
C GLY A 245 -5.52 -14.00 -1.40
N LYS A 246 -5.03 -13.01 -0.64
CA LYS A 246 -5.33 -11.57 -0.80
C LYS A 246 -6.83 -11.25 -0.81
N SER A 247 -7.62 -12.08 -0.13
CA SER A 247 -9.06 -11.84 0.09
C SER A 247 -9.26 -11.07 1.39
N GLU A 248 -10.27 -10.21 1.47
CA GLU A 248 -10.38 -9.23 2.55
C GLU A 248 -11.61 -9.39 3.44
N LEU A 249 -11.38 -9.27 4.75
CA LEU A 249 -12.45 -9.13 5.73
C LEU A 249 -12.89 -7.66 5.88
N PHE A 250 -14.12 -7.44 6.33
CA PHE A 250 -14.60 -6.14 6.78
C PHE A 250 -13.73 -5.57 7.92
N THR A 251 -13.33 -6.42 8.87
CA THR A 251 -12.64 -6.01 10.10
C THR A 251 -11.17 -5.64 9.91
N GLU A 252 -10.50 -6.14 8.87
CA GLU A 252 -9.13 -5.72 8.53
C GLU A 252 -9.07 -4.33 7.87
N ASN A 253 -10.21 -3.79 7.45
CA ASN A 253 -10.33 -2.49 6.80
C ASN A 253 -10.48 -1.32 7.79
N PHE A 254 -10.21 -1.54 9.07
CA PHE A 254 -10.25 -0.50 10.11
C PHE A 254 -8.93 0.26 10.27
N LEU A 255 -7.82 -0.28 9.77
CA LEU A 255 -6.53 0.41 9.80
C LEU A 255 -6.30 1.21 8.53
N LEU A 256 -5.87 0.55 7.46
CA LEU A 256 -5.30 1.19 6.28
C LEU A 256 -6.27 2.14 5.58
N PRO A 257 -7.50 1.70 5.26
CA PRO A 257 -8.47 2.58 4.60
C PRO A 257 -8.87 3.79 5.47
N VAL A 258 -8.94 3.61 6.79
CA VAL A 258 -9.26 4.70 7.72
C VAL A 258 -8.11 5.69 7.80
N THR A 259 -6.86 5.22 7.93
CA THR A 259 -5.66 6.05 7.91
C THR A 259 -5.60 6.88 6.62
N THR A 260 -5.93 6.30 5.46
CA THR A 260 -5.99 7.00 4.17
C THR A 260 -7.04 8.13 4.15
N VAL A 261 -8.23 7.88 4.70
CA VAL A 261 -9.28 8.91 4.80
C VAL A 261 -8.89 10.01 5.78
N LEU A 262 -8.30 9.66 6.94
CA LEU A 262 -7.80 10.63 7.92
C LEU A 262 -6.66 11.49 7.35
N ALA A 263 -5.82 10.92 6.49
CA ALA A 263 -4.82 11.64 5.70
C ALA A 263 -5.42 12.53 4.59
N LYS A 264 -6.76 12.63 4.50
CA LYS A 264 -7.52 13.41 3.52
C LYS A 264 -7.22 13.05 2.06
N LYS A 265 -6.77 11.81 1.80
CA LYS A 265 -6.42 11.37 0.43
C LYS A 265 -7.61 10.83 -0.35
N THR A 266 -8.75 10.58 0.30
CA THR A 266 -9.98 10.22 -0.39
C THR A 266 -11.22 10.55 0.44
N LYS A 267 -12.39 10.40 -0.17
CA LYS A 267 -13.69 10.72 0.46
C LYS A 267 -14.14 9.59 1.38
N ILE A 268 -14.69 9.94 2.54
CA ILE A 268 -15.25 8.98 3.51
C ILE A 268 -16.35 8.07 2.92
N ARG A 269 -17.05 8.52 1.86
CA ARG A 269 -18.02 7.68 1.13
C ARG A 269 -17.37 6.41 0.55
N ARG A 270 -16.12 6.47 0.07
CA ARG A 270 -15.41 5.28 -0.44
C ARG A 270 -15.12 4.27 0.67
N LEU A 271 -14.87 4.75 1.89
CA LEU A 271 -14.70 3.90 3.08
C LEU A 271 -15.98 3.14 3.42
N PHE A 272 -17.12 3.84 3.49
CA PHE A 272 -18.41 3.17 3.73
C PHE A 272 -18.80 2.21 2.61
N LYS A 273 -18.47 2.52 1.34
CA LYS A 273 -18.63 1.60 0.20
C LYS A 273 -17.81 0.32 0.42
N LEU A 274 -16.52 0.45 0.73
CA LEU A 274 -15.63 -0.68 0.99
C LEU A 274 -16.17 -1.53 2.15
N TRP A 275 -16.49 -0.91 3.28
CA TRP A 275 -17.02 -1.59 4.46
C TRP A 275 -18.33 -2.33 4.17
N GLY A 276 -19.28 -1.68 3.51
CA GLY A 276 -20.56 -2.29 3.16
C GLY A 276 -20.40 -3.49 2.23
N LEU A 277 -19.60 -3.36 1.17
CA LEU A 277 -19.40 -4.41 0.17
C LEU A 277 -18.60 -5.60 0.72
N THR A 278 -17.53 -5.33 1.47
CA THR A 278 -16.73 -6.39 2.10
C THR A 278 -17.50 -7.13 3.18
N LEU A 279 -18.28 -6.42 4.02
CA LEU A 279 -19.15 -7.06 5.00
C LEU A 279 -20.23 -7.92 4.33
N ALA A 280 -20.91 -7.38 3.31
CA ALA A 280 -21.92 -8.12 2.56
C ALA A 280 -21.32 -9.36 1.87
N GLY A 281 -20.14 -9.22 1.26
CA GLY A 281 -19.37 -10.32 0.69
C GLY A 281 -19.03 -11.36 1.75
N ASN A 282 -18.44 -10.95 2.88
CA ASN A 282 -18.09 -11.86 3.97
C ASN A 282 -19.30 -12.65 4.46
N MET A 283 -20.43 -11.97 4.73
CA MET A 283 -21.68 -12.61 5.16
C MET A 283 -22.23 -13.57 4.09
N GLY A 284 -22.17 -13.19 2.81
CA GLY A 284 -22.56 -14.05 1.70
C GLY A 284 -21.68 -15.30 1.58
N GLY A 285 -20.36 -15.15 1.73
CA GLY A 285 -19.41 -16.26 1.69
C GLY A 285 -19.59 -17.26 2.82
N ILE A 286 -19.74 -16.79 4.07
CA ILE A 286 -20.01 -17.68 5.21
C ILE A 286 -21.39 -18.35 5.09
N PHE A 287 -22.40 -17.64 4.57
CA PHE A 287 -23.73 -18.19 4.38
C PHE A 287 -23.74 -19.28 3.31
N LEU A 288 -23.10 -19.03 2.16
CA LEU A 288 -22.93 -20.02 1.11
C LEU A 288 -22.18 -21.25 1.62
N PHE A 289 -21.11 -21.06 2.39
CA PHE A 289 -20.38 -22.17 3.01
C PHE A 289 -21.26 -22.95 3.99
N ALA A 290 -22.05 -22.26 4.82
CA ALA A 290 -22.99 -22.91 5.74
C ALA A 290 -24.04 -23.75 5.00
N LEU A 291 -24.57 -23.26 3.87
CA LEU A 291 -25.48 -24.04 3.02
C LEU A 291 -24.81 -25.27 2.40
N ILE A 292 -23.54 -25.16 1.99
CA ILE A 292 -22.77 -26.31 1.50
C ILE A 292 -22.64 -27.37 2.61
N ILE A 293 -22.33 -26.95 3.83
CA ILE A 293 -22.26 -27.86 4.99
C ILE A 293 -23.63 -28.42 5.37
N ALA A 294 -24.72 -27.70 5.18
CA ALA A 294 -26.06 -28.20 5.46
C ALA A 294 -26.60 -29.16 4.39
N SER A 295 -26.02 -29.13 3.18
CA SER A 295 -26.36 -30.05 2.09
C SER A 295 -25.79 -31.45 2.33
N SER A 296 -26.02 -32.38 1.39
CA SER A 296 -25.44 -33.73 1.45
C SER A 296 -23.90 -33.75 1.53
N LEU A 297 -23.22 -32.66 1.15
CA LEU A 297 -21.78 -32.50 1.36
C LEU A 297 -21.39 -32.40 2.84
N GLY A 298 -22.33 -32.01 3.72
CA GLY A 298 -22.18 -32.04 5.17
C GLY A 298 -21.94 -33.42 5.76
N LEU A 299 -22.34 -34.48 5.06
CA LEU A 299 -22.07 -35.87 5.47
C LEU A 299 -20.57 -36.20 5.49
N LEU A 300 -19.73 -35.35 4.87
CA LEU A 300 -18.27 -35.45 4.95
C LEU A 300 -17.72 -35.01 6.32
N LEU A 301 -18.49 -34.23 7.09
CA LEU A 301 -18.10 -33.81 8.43
C LEU A 301 -18.64 -34.77 9.49
N PRO A 302 -17.78 -35.32 10.37
CA PRO A 302 -18.25 -36.12 11.49
C PRO A 302 -19.18 -35.34 12.41
N VAL A 303 -20.13 -36.04 13.03
CA VAL A 303 -21.13 -35.45 13.94
C VAL A 303 -20.49 -34.65 15.09
N PHE A 304 -19.35 -35.10 15.62
CA PHE A 304 -18.65 -34.40 16.69
C PHE A 304 -18.17 -33.00 16.28
N VAL A 305 -17.86 -32.79 14.99
CA VAL A 305 -17.45 -31.47 14.47
C VAL A 305 -18.63 -30.52 14.51
N ILE A 306 -19.79 -30.96 14.01
CA ILE A 306 -21.02 -30.17 13.98
C ILE A 306 -21.48 -29.84 15.41
N ASN A 307 -21.44 -30.82 16.32
CA ASN A 307 -21.79 -30.61 17.72
C ASN A 307 -20.88 -29.59 18.41
N HIS A 308 -19.57 -29.63 18.14
CA HIS A 308 -18.65 -28.62 18.68
C HIS A 308 -18.98 -27.23 18.16
N ILE A 309 -19.25 -27.08 16.85
CA ILE A 309 -19.67 -25.81 16.25
C ILE A 309 -20.97 -25.29 16.91
N HIS A 310 -21.95 -26.18 17.16
CA HIS A 310 -23.19 -25.81 17.86
C HIS A 310 -22.89 -25.27 19.26
N THR A 311 -22.07 -25.97 20.04
CA THR A 311 -21.67 -25.54 21.39
C THR A 311 -21.03 -24.15 21.37
N VAL A 312 -20.08 -23.91 20.46
CA VAL A 312 -19.41 -22.61 20.36
C VAL A 312 -20.38 -21.53 19.89
N ALA A 313 -21.23 -21.81 18.91
CA ALA A 313 -22.22 -20.86 18.41
C ALA A 313 -23.24 -20.45 19.49
N HIS A 314 -23.74 -21.39 20.28
CA HIS A 314 -24.59 -21.11 21.44
C HIS A 314 -23.87 -20.22 22.47
N SER A 315 -22.56 -20.43 22.68
CA SER A 315 -21.76 -19.61 23.59
C SER A 315 -21.63 -18.14 23.15
N TYR A 316 -21.75 -17.82 21.86
CA TYR A 316 -21.82 -16.44 21.38
C TYR A 316 -23.20 -15.85 21.62
N MET A 317 -24.24 -16.58 21.24
CA MET A 317 -25.62 -16.10 21.29
C MET A 317 -26.14 -15.92 22.72
N SER A 318 -25.59 -16.66 23.69
CA SER A 318 -25.92 -16.57 25.12
C SER A 318 -25.30 -15.36 25.83
N LYS A 319 -24.34 -14.66 25.21
CA LYS A 319 -23.74 -13.45 25.81
C LYS A 319 -24.81 -12.36 26.00
N SER A 320 -24.72 -11.66 27.13
CA SER A 320 -25.48 -10.42 27.32
C SER A 320 -25.02 -9.36 26.31
N PRO A 321 -25.88 -8.40 25.93
CA PRO A 321 -25.51 -7.37 24.94
C PRO A 321 -24.20 -6.64 25.28
N TYR A 322 -24.01 -6.29 26.56
CA TYR A 322 -22.79 -5.65 27.04
C TYR A 322 -21.53 -6.51 26.83
N ILE A 323 -21.59 -7.79 27.23
CA ILE A 323 -20.47 -8.72 27.07
C ILE A 323 -20.19 -8.99 25.60
N MET A 324 -21.21 -9.03 24.75
CA MET A 324 -21.06 -9.21 23.30
C MET A 324 -20.31 -8.03 22.67
N VAL A 325 -20.65 -6.79 23.03
CA VAL A 325 -19.94 -5.59 22.58
C VAL A 325 -18.49 -5.59 23.09
N LEU A 326 -18.27 -5.83 24.39
CA LEU A 326 -16.92 -5.84 24.98
C LEU A 326 -16.04 -6.94 24.35
N SER A 327 -16.61 -8.13 24.17
CA SER A 327 -15.97 -9.24 23.45
C SER A 327 -15.65 -8.86 22.00
N GLY A 328 -16.55 -8.12 21.34
CA GLY A 328 -16.32 -7.55 20.02
C GLY A 328 -15.21 -6.51 19.98
N VAL A 329 -15.04 -5.69 21.02
CA VAL A 329 -13.93 -4.72 21.13
C VAL A 329 -12.59 -5.43 21.07
N PHE A 330 -12.41 -6.51 21.84
CA PHE A 330 -11.17 -7.28 21.79
C PHE A 330 -10.93 -7.94 20.43
N ALA A 331 -11.98 -8.50 19.80
CA ALA A 331 -11.87 -9.03 18.45
C ALA A 331 -11.42 -7.96 17.43
N GLY A 332 -12.05 -6.80 17.44
CA GLY A 332 -11.71 -5.69 16.53
C GLY A 332 -10.31 -5.15 16.75
N TRP A 333 -9.89 -5.04 18.01
CA TRP A 333 -8.53 -4.67 18.38
C TRP A 333 -7.54 -5.68 17.80
N LEU A 334 -7.69 -6.98 18.10
CA LEU A 334 -6.76 -8.01 17.67
C LEU A 334 -6.56 -8.04 16.16
N ILE A 335 -7.64 -7.92 15.37
CA ILE A 335 -7.54 -7.87 13.91
C ILE A 335 -6.78 -6.63 13.44
N THR A 336 -7.07 -5.46 14.01
CA THR A 336 -6.40 -4.22 13.62
C THR A 336 -4.91 -4.24 14.00
N LEU A 337 -4.60 -4.81 15.18
CA LEU A 337 -3.23 -5.07 15.62
C LEU A 337 -2.51 -6.02 14.65
N MET A 338 -3.18 -7.08 14.19
CA MET A 338 -2.63 -7.98 13.17
C MET A 338 -2.27 -7.21 11.90
N THR A 339 -3.18 -6.39 11.38
CA THR A 339 -2.93 -5.58 10.17
C THR A 339 -1.72 -4.66 10.36
N TRP A 340 -1.60 -4.02 11.53
CA TRP A 340 -0.45 -3.18 11.86
C TRP A 340 0.87 -3.98 11.88
N LEU A 341 0.90 -5.10 12.62
CA LEU A 341 2.08 -5.95 12.75
C LEU A 341 2.50 -6.54 11.40
N LEU A 342 1.56 -6.89 10.52
CA LEU A 342 1.85 -7.40 9.19
C LEU A 342 2.53 -6.38 8.27
N ILE A 343 2.21 -5.09 8.43
CA ILE A 343 2.86 -3.99 7.70
C ILE A 343 4.21 -3.66 8.30
N ALA A 344 4.30 -3.66 9.62
CA ALA A 344 5.55 -3.42 10.33
C ALA A 344 6.58 -4.52 10.02
N SER A 345 6.14 -5.77 9.87
CA SER A 345 7.01 -6.94 9.69
C SER A 345 7.47 -7.16 8.25
N SER A 346 8.79 -7.30 8.07
CA SER A 346 9.43 -7.77 6.83
C SER A 346 9.82 -9.25 6.95
N GLY A 347 9.04 -10.15 6.34
CA GLY A 347 9.36 -11.58 6.27
C GLY A 347 8.14 -12.50 6.33
N THR A 348 8.10 -13.52 5.47
CA THR A 348 6.96 -14.45 5.36
C THR A 348 6.73 -15.22 6.66
N LEU A 349 7.79 -15.72 7.30
CA LEU A 349 7.66 -16.49 8.56
C LEU A 349 7.11 -15.63 9.69
N ALA A 350 7.62 -14.41 9.88
CA ALA A 350 7.13 -13.50 10.90
C ALA A 350 5.65 -13.15 10.68
N ARG A 351 5.24 -12.93 9.43
CA ARG A 351 3.82 -12.73 9.07
C ARG A 351 2.97 -13.95 9.41
N ILE A 352 3.41 -15.15 9.09
CA ILE A 352 2.71 -16.40 9.45
C ILE A 352 2.55 -16.51 10.98
N ILE A 353 3.58 -16.21 11.75
CA ILE A 353 3.53 -16.25 13.23
C ILE A 353 2.55 -15.21 13.77
N ILE A 354 2.54 -13.99 13.24
CA ILE A 354 1.59 -12.92 13.63
C ILE A 354 0.15 -13.38 13.37
N ILE A 355 -0.12 -13.91 12.18
CA ILE A 355 -1.43 -14.43 11.78
C ILE A 355 -1.85 -15.56 12.71
N TRP A 356 -0.91 -16.47 12.97
CA TRP A 356 -1.12 -17.61 13.86
C TRP A 356 -1.48 -17.16 15.28
N ALA A 357 -0.69 -16.28 15.87
CA ALA A 357 -0.89 -15.80 17.23
C ALA A 357 -2.22 -15.04 17.38
N VAL A 358 -2.56 -14.18 16.43
CA VAL A 358 -3.82 -13.41 16.49
C VAL A 358 -5.02 -14.32 16.26
N GLY A 359 -4.98 -15.18 15.24
CA GLY A 359 -6.05 -16.15 15.00
C GLY A 359 -6.28 -17.04 16.23
N PHE A 360 -5.21 -17.58 16.81
CA PHE A 360 -5.25 -18.39 18.02
C PHE A 360 -5.96 -17.65 19.16
N MET A 361 -5.59 -16.39 19.42
CA MET A 361 -6.20 -15.58 20.48
C MET A 361 -7.69 -15.29 20.21
N ILE A 362 -8.09 -15.08 18.96
CA ILE A 362 -9.49 -14.86 18.58
C ILE A 362 -10.35 -16.07 18.94
N TYR A 363 -9.90 -17.26 18.55
CA TYR A 363 -10.64 -18.49 18.82
C TYR A 363 -10.61 -18.89 20.30
N LEU A 364 -9.42 -18.82 20.92
CA LEU A 364 -9.24 -19.13 22.34
C LEU A 364 -10.10 -18.23 23.23
N GLY A 365 -10.18 -16.93 22.92
CA GLY A 365 -11.00 -15.98 23.65
C GLY A 365 -12.51 -16.12 23.41
N SER A 366 -12.92 -16.91 22.41
CA SER A 366 -14.31 -16.90 21.88
C SER A 366 -14.81 -15.46 21.72
N PHE A 367 -13.96 -14.60 21.13
CA PHE A 367 -14.30 -13.20 20.96
C PHE A 367 -15.38 -13.05 19.89
N SER A 368 -16.33 -12.14 20.11
CA SER A 368 -17.51 -11.94 19.26
C SER A 368 -17.13 -11.15 18.00
N HIS A 369 -16.32 -11.77 17.15
CA HIS A 369 -15.90 -11.25 15.87
C HIS A 369 -17.00 -11.49 14.83
N ILE A 370 -17.49 -10.42 14.20
CA ILE A 370 -18.65 -10.45 13.31
C ILE A 370 -18.59 -11.55 12.25
N VAL A 371 -17.48 -11.71 11.52
CA VAL A 371 -17.36 -12.74 10.47
C VAL A 371 -17.18 -14.15 11.02
N VAL A 372 -16.15 -14.35 11.85
CA VAL A 372 -15.80 -15.67 12.44
C VAL A 372 -16.98 -16.27 13.21
N ALA A 373 -17.54 -15.53 14.17
CA ALA A 373 -18.62 -16.06 14.99
C ALA A 373 -19.93 -16.21 14.19
N SER A 374 -20.19 -15.34 13.19
CA SER A 374 -21.33 -15.56 12.29
C SER A 374 -21.15 -16.81 11.43
N SER A 375 -19.92 -17.22 11.08
CA SER A 375 -19.70 -18.48 10.37
C SER A 375 -20.17 -19.67 11.19
N GLU A 376 -19.74 -19.76 12.46
CA GLU A 376 -20.19 -20.80 13.40
C GLU A 376 -21.71 -20.75 13.61
N ILE A 377 -22.28 -19.56 13.86
CA ILE A 377 -23.72 -19.38 14.07
C ILE A 377 -24.54 -19.80 12.84
N LEU A 378 -24.13 -19.39 11.63
CA LEU A 378 -24.85 -19.74 10.41
C LEU A 378 -24.74 -21.22 10.07
N ILE A 379 -23.57 -21.85 10.28
CA ILE A 379 -23.44 -23.31 10.15
C ILE A 379 -24.42 -23.98 11.11
N SER A 380 -24.47 -23.56 12.38
CA SER A 380 -25.36 -24.15 13.37
C SER A 380 -26.84 -23.93 13.08
N ILE A 381 -27.25 -22.74 12.62
CA ILE A 381 -28.64 -22.47 12.21
C ILE A 381 -29.05 -23.42 11.08
N ASN A 382 -28.17 -23.64 10.09
CA ASN A 382 -28.46 -24.48 8.93
C ASN A 382 -28.28 -25.98 9.17
N SER A 383 -27.66 -26.40 10.28
CA SER A 383 -27.46 -27.81 10.65
C SER A 383 -28.34 -28.25 11.83
N SER A 384 -29.54 -27.65 11.94
CA SER A 384 -30.61 -28.08 12.86
C SER A 384 -30.31 -27.95 14.36
N SER A 385 -29.52 -26.95 14.78
CA SER A 385 -29.25 -26.65 16.21
C SER A 385 -30.44 -26.06 16.99
N GLY A 386 -31.53 -25.67 16.32
CA GLY A 386 -32.64 -24.94 16.94
C GLY A 386 -32.40 -23.43 17.12
N MET A 387 -31.26 -22.90 16.66
CA MET A 387 -31.04 -21.45 16.58
C MET A 387 -31.80 -20.79 15.42
N SER A 388 -32.02 -19.48 15.54
CA SER A 388 -32.80 -18.69 14.59
C SER A 388 -31.98 -17.57 13.96
N TYR A 389 -32.26 -17.28 12.69
CA TYR A 389 -31.72 -16.13 11.97
C TYR A 389 -32.11 -14.79 12.59
N ILE A 390 -33.28 -14.69 13.21
CA ILE A 390 -33.81 -13.40 13.69
C ILE A 390 -32.92 -12.82 14.81
N PRO A 391 -32.62 -13.54 15.91
CA PRO A 391 -31.72 -13.02 16.94
C PRO A 391 -30.29 -12.82 16.44
N TRP A 392 -29.82 -13.64 15.50
CA TRP A 392 -28.51 -13.44 14.88
C TRP A 392 -28.47 -12.08 14.15
N LEU A 393 -29.41 -11.81 13.27
CA LEU A 393 -29.43 -10.59 12.46
C LEU A 393 -29.78 -9.33 13.28
N THR A 394 -30.72 -9.42 14.21
CA THR A 394 -31.25 -8.25 14.94
C THR A 394 -30.50 -7.90 16.21
N LYS A 395 -29.82 -8.88 16.85
CA LYS A 395 -29.05 -8.68 18.08
C LYS A 395 -27.56 -8.89 17.84
N PHE A 396 -27.16 -10.05 17.34
CA PHE A 396 -25.74 -10.42 17.26
C PHE A 396 -24.94 -9.56 16.28
N VAL A 397 -25.41 -9.47 15.04
CA VAL A 397 -24.75 -8.72 13.96
C VAL A 397 -24.51 -7.24 14.33
N PRO A 398 -25.52 -6.44 14.73
CA PRO A 398 -25.29 -5.02 15.02
C PRO A 398 -24.37 -4.80 16.23
N LEU A 399 -24.54 -5.57 17.32
CA LEU A 399 -23.73 -5.40 18.53
C LEU A 399 -22.25 -5.77 18.30
N THR A 400 -22.00 -6.82 17.52
CA THR A 400 -20.63 -7.24 17.21
C THR A 400 -19.95 -6.32 16.20
N ILE A 401 -20.67 -5.78 15.21
CA ILE A 401 -20.14 -4.72 14.34
C ILE A 401 -19.71 -3.51 15.17
N ILE A 402 -20.58 -3.02 16.08
CA ILE A 402 -20.26 -1.89 16.96
C ILE A 402 -19.02 -2.20 17.79
N GLY A 403 -18.98 -3.36 18.45
CA GLY A 403 -17.81 -3.78 19.24
C GLY A 403 -16.53 -3.84 18.41
N ASN A 404 -16.57 -4.53 17.27
CA ASN A 404 -15.39 -4.68 16.40
C ASN A 404 -14.90 -3.33 15.86
N MET A 405 -15.81 -2.43 15.46
CA MET A 405 -15.45 -1.09 15.02
C MET A 405 -14.84 -0.26 16.15
N ILE A 406 -15.41 -0.28 17.36
CA ILE A 406 -14.83 0.42 18.52
C ILE A 406 -13.41 -0.08 18.78
N GLY A 407 -13.21 -1.40 18.87
CA GLY A 407 -11.88 -1.97 19.13
C GLY A 407 -10.86 -1.65 18.05
N GLY A 408 -11.24 -1.78 16.78
CA GLY A 408 -10.33 -1.50 15.68
C GLY A 408 -10.00 -0.01 15.53
N LEU A 409 -11.02 0.85 15.56
CA LEU A 409 -10.81 2.30 15.39
C LEU A 409 -10.12 2.95 16.59
N VAL A 410 -10.33 2.45 17.83
CA VAL A 410 -9.59 2.94 19.00
C VAL A 410 -8.10 2.64 18.85
N PHE A 411 -7.73 1.45 18.35
CA PHE A 411 -6.32 1.12 18.14
C PHE A 411 -5.65 2.11 17.16
N VAL A 412 -6.36 2.43 16.07
CA VAL A 412 -5.93 3.39 15.04
C VAL A 412 -5.80 4.81 15.62
N THR A 413 -6.85 5.26 16.29
CA THR A 413 -6.99 6.64 16.76
C THR A 413 -6.06 6.95 17.92
N VAL A 414 -5.83 5.98 18.82
CA VAL A 414 -4.98 6.19 20.00
C VAL A 414 -3.52 5.90 19.65
N PHE A 415 -3.19 4.69 19.19
CA PHE A 415 -1.78 4.28 19.10
C PHE A 415 -1.09 4.84 17.87
N GLN A 416 -1.74 4.81 16.70
CA GLN A 416 -1.13 5.29 15.46
C GLN A 416 -0.98 6.81 15.45
N TYR A 417 -2.02 7.54 15.86
CA TYR A 417 -1.99 9.00 15.95
C TYR A 417 -0.97 9.49 16.99
N LEU A 418 -0.90 8.87 18.17
CA LEU A 418 0.10 9.24 19.18
C LEU A 418 1.53 8.91 18.73
N GLN A 419 1.75 7.79 18.03
CA GLN A 419 3.06 7.41 17.53
C GLN A 419 3.56 8.37 16.43
N ILE A 420 2.67 8.80 15.53
CA ILE A 420 3.01 9.77 14.45
C ILE A 420 3.29 11.16 15.03
N LEU A 421 2.51 11.60 16.04
CA LEU A 421 2.73 12.89 16.69
C LEU A 421 4.06 12.95 17.45
N HIS A 422 4.47 11.85 18.10
CA HIS A 422 5.72 11.80 18.88
C HIS A 422 6.96 11.48 18.04
N ALA A 423 6.82 10.93 16.83
CA ALA A 423 7.93 10.65 15.92
C ALA A 423 8.46 11.90 15.16
N GLY A 424 7.95 13.11 15.45
CA GLY A 424 8.45 14.38 14.88
C GLY A 424 7.61 14.99 13.73
N GLY A 425 6.35 14.59 13.59
CA GLY A 425 5.53 14.82 12.39
C GLY A 425 4.95 16.22 12.13
N LYS A 426 5.46 17.33 12.69
CA LYS A 426 4.96 18.66 12.25
C LYS A 426 5.46 19.04 10.85
N THR A 427 6.66 18.61 10.47
CA THR A 427 7.29 18.97 9.18
C THR A 427 6.96 17.97 8.06
N GLU A 428 6.86 16.67 8.38
CA GLU A 428 6.48 15.64 7.40
C GLU A 428 5.01 15.75 6.98
N MET A 429 4.10 16.06 7.90
CA MET A 429 2.67 16.19 7.60
C MET A 429 2.35 17.38 6.69
N SER A 430 3.20 18.41 6.66
CA SER A 430 3.12 19.53 5.70
C SER A 430 3.82 19.25 4.37
N LEU A 431 4.86 18.42 4.34
CA LEU A 431 5.59 18.05 3.12
C LEU A 431 4.81 17.08 2.22
N TYR A 432 4.00 16.18 2.80
CA TYR A 432 3.22 15.19 2.04
C TYR A 432 1.85 15.70 1.55
N SER A 433 1.63 17.03 1.51
CA SER A 433 0.29 17.60 1.32
C SER A 433 -0.19 17.71 -0.14
N SER A 434 0.65 17.74 -1.19
CA SER A 434 0.06 18.10 -2.50
C SER A 434 0.68 17.55 -3.80
N SER A 435 1.94 17.13 -3.87
CA SER A 435 2.57 16.87 -5.19
C SER A 435 2.65 15.38 -5.58
N GLU A 436 3.39 14.56 -4.82
CA GLU A 436 3.69 13.17 -5.20
C GLU A 436 2.48 12.23 -5.14
N LEU A 437 1.58 12.45 -4.17
CA LEU A 437 0.36 11.66 -4.01
C LEU A 437 -0.77 12.11 -4.95
N ASP A 438 -0.76 13.37 -5.40
CA ASP A 438 -1.66 13.86 -6.45
C ASP A 438 -1.25 13.29 -7.81
N MET A 439 0.06 13.13 -8.04
CA MET A 439 0.58 12.36 -9.18
C MET A 439 0.18 10.89 -9.13
N LEU A 440 0.31 10.20 -8.00
CA LEU A 440 -0.13 8.81 -7.87
C LEU A 440 -1.66 8.66 -8.00
N SER A 441 -2.45 9.60 -7.45
CA SER A 441 -3.90 9.64 -7.66
C SER A 441 -4.24 9.81 -9.13
N LYS A 442 -3.65 10.81 -9.81
CA LYS A 442 -3.87 11.08 -11.23
C LYS A 442 -3.38 9.93 -12.12
N ALA A 443 -2.30 9.25 -11.76
CA ALA A 443 -1.79 8.10 -12.50
C ALA A 443 -2.70 6.87 -12.34
N VAL A 444 -3.33 6.70 -11.18
CA VAL A 444 -4.33 5.64 -10.94
C VAL A 444 -5.67 6.00 -11.61
N ASP A 445 -6.09 7.26 -11.55
CA ASP A 445 -7.32 7.73 -12.20
C ASP A 445 -7.22 7.61 -13.74
N ARG A 446 -6.07 7.94 -14.35
CA ARG A 446 -5.82 7.72 -15.79
C ARG A 446 -5.87 6.24 -16.18
N ARG A 447 -5.29 5.35 -15.36
CA ARG A 447 -5.35 3.89 -15.61
C ARG A 447 -6.77 3.32 -15.50
N ILE A 448 -7.68 4.00 -14.80
CA ILE A 448 -9.08 3.60 -14.68
C ILE A 448 -9.87 4.10 -15.89
N GLU A 449 -9.63 5.34 -16.35
CA GLU A 449 -10.21 5.88 -17.60
C GLU A 449 -9.79 5.01 -18.80
N ASP A 450 -8.52 4.64 -18.90
CA ASP A 450 -8.00 3.77 -19.97
C ASP A 450 -8.62 2.35 -19.93
N ALA A 451 -9.04 1.88 -18.76
CA ALA A 451 -9.67 0.57 -18.56
C ALA A 451 -11.19 0.59 -18.78
N GLU A 452 -11.83 1.75 -18.64
CA GLU A 452 -13.25 1.97 -18.96
C GLU A 452 -13.46 2.24 -20.45
N ASP A 453 -12.48 2.81 -21.16
CA ASP A 453 -12.50 3.02 -22.63
C ASP A 453 -12.13 1.77 -23.45
N THR A 454 -11.74 0.67 -22.79
CA THR A 454 -11.38 -0.61 -23.42
C THR A 454 -12.38 -1.76 -23.18
N LEU A 455 -13.55 -1.46 -22.60
CA LEU A 455 -14.73 -2.32 -22.49
C LEU A 455 -15.91 -1.73 -23.27
#